data_AF-A0AAU1CGJ8-F1
#
_entry.id   AF-A0AAU1CGJ8-F1
#
_cell.length_a   1.000
_cell.length_b   1.000
_cell.length_c   1.000
_cell.angle_alpha   90.00
_cell.angle_beta   90.00
_cell.angle_gamma   90.00
#
_symmetry.space_group_name_H-M   'P 1'
#
loop_
_entity.id
_entity.type
_entity.pdbx_description
1 polymer ?
#
loop_
_entity_poly.entity_id
_entity_poly.type
_entity_poly.pdbx_seq_one_letter_code
_entity_poly.pdbx_strand_id
1 'polypeptide(L)'
;MENQLTHEVSAFIDFRNYKFQDSRSHGYRWVDIKHLRIPAESGDAQELLAALIGHEQFRDDYAGGGVVPEGLRHGPYWLRLVTSDVYEAISREKSAQIVRGWVKQFGDVPCRLEVSLQREVFDRLAAADHIYYLSGLGDEAIHDWGRVHEDFHDFVLIDRSAGRMTLLVVADD
;
A
#
# COMPACT_ATOMS: atom_id res chain seq x y z
N MET A 1 -9.34 17.89 -14.35
CA MET A 1 -10.24 16.74 -14.45
C MET A 1 -10.47 16.25 -13.05
N GLU A 2 -11.72 16.11 -12.62
CA GLU A 2 -12.02 15.44 -11.36
C GLU A 2 -11.59 13.97 -11.46
N ASN A 3 -11.00 13.45 -10.39
CA ASN A 3 -10.61 12.06 -10.34
C ASN A 3 -11.86 11.18 -10.26
N GLN A 4 -11.91 10.10 -11.04
CA GLN A 4 -13.06 9.21 -11.06
C GLN A 4 -13.15 8.32 -9.81
N LEU A 5 -12.04 8.14 -9.09
CA LEU A 5 -12.02 7.38 -7.84
C LEU A 5 -12.51 8.28 -6.70
N THR A 6 -13.31 7.71 -5.80
CA THR A 6 -13.73 8.40 -4.56
C THR A 6 -13.10 7.71 -3.37
N HIS A 7 -12.28 8.40 -2.58
CA HIS A 7 -11.83 7.87 -1.30
C HIS A 7 -13.01 7.65 -0.34
N GLU A 8 -13.06 6.49 0.30
CA GLU A 8 -14.12 6.14 1.25
C GLU A 8 -13.61 6.14 2.68
N VAL A 9 -12.52 5.42 2.94
CA VAL A 9 -11.98 5.20 4.28
C VAL A 9 -10.53 4.78 4.21
N SER A 10 -9.78 5.05 5.27
CA SER A 10 -8.44 4.51 5.48
C SER A 10 -8.38 3.71 6.79
N ALA A 11 -7.48 2.74 6.84
CA ALA A 11 -7.15 1.98 8.04
C ALA A 11 -5.63 1.94 8.21
N PHE A 12 -5.17 2.00 9.46
CA PHE A 12 -3.75 1.97 9.80
C PHE A 12 -3.50 0.94 10.90
N ILE A 13 -2.52 0.06 10.70
CA ILE A 13 -2.06 -0.90 11.69
C ILE A 13 -0.63 -0.56 12.07
N ASP A 14 -0.44 -0.05 13.27
CA ASP A 14 0.88 0.16 13.86
C ASP A 14 1.25 -1.05 14.71
N PHE A 15 2.36 -1.73 14.39
CA PHE A 15 2.77 -2.91 15.16
C PHE A 15 3.11 -2.54 16.61
N ARG A 16 3.49 -1.28 16.90
CA ARG A 16 3.75 -0.78 18.25
C ARG A 16 2.51 -0.84 19.16
N ASN A 17 1.32 -0.87 18.58
CA ASN A 17 0.06 -0.98 19.33
C ASN A 17 -0.22 -2.41 19.84
N TYR A 18 0.63 -3.37 19.52
CA TYR A 18 0.47 -4.78 19.91
C TYR A 18 1.56 -5.21 20.89
N LYS A 19 1.22 -6.13 21.79
CA LYS A 19 2.15 -6.65 22.80
C LYS A 19 2.96 -7.82 22.24
N PHE A 20 4.18 -7.52 21.81
CA PHE A 20 5.20 -8.52 21.47
C PHE A 20 5.85 -9.11 22.73
N GLN A 21 6.45 -10.28 22.60
CA GLN A 21 7.25 -10.89 23.68
C GLN A 21 8.51 -10.06 23.94
N ASP A 22 9.24 -9.70 22.87
CA ASP A 22 10.28 -8.68 22.91
C ASP A 22 9.68 -7.35 22.42
N SER A 23 9.80 -6.32 23.25
CA SER A 23 9.38 -4.95 22.95
C SER A 23 9.96 -4.38 21.64
N ARG A 24 11.06 -4.93 21.10
CA ARG A 24 11.67 -4.46 19.84
C ARG A 24 11.17 -5.21 18.61
N SER A 25 10.50 -6.35 18.77
CA SER A 25 10.05 -7.19 17.65
C SER A 25 8.94 -6.57 16.80
N HIS A 26 8.32 -5.46 17.23
CA HIS A 26 7.45 -4.70 16.34
C HIS A 26 8.25 -4.15 15.15
N GLY A 27 9.54 -3.85 15.31
CA GLY A 27 10.45 -3.41 14.25
C GLY A 27 9.96 -2.16 13.52
N TYR A 28 9.29 -1.28 14.26
CA TYR A 28 8.58 -0.08 13.76
C TYR A 28 7.68 -0.29 12.52
N ARG A 29 7.27 -1.53 12.28
CA ARG A 29 6.45 -1.90 11.13
C ARG A 29 5.04 -1.35 11.23
N TRP A 30 4.49 -0.99 10.09
CA TRP A 30 3.12 -0.53 9.97
C TRP A 30 2.49 -0.92 8.62
N VAL A 31 1.17 -0.83 8.57
CA VAL A 31 0.36 -1.04 7.37
C VAL A 31 -0.57 0.16 7.20
N ASP A 32 -0.52 0.83 6.05
CA ASP A 32 -1.50 1.83 5.64
C ASP A 32 -2.39 1.27 4.53
N ILE A 33 -3.69 1.52 4.65
CA ILE A 33 -4.70 0.99 3.74
C ILE A 33 -5.63 2.13 3.38
N LYS A 34 -5.71 2.48 2.11
CA LYS A 34 -6.67 3.47 1.60
C LYS A 34 -7.66 2.78 0.66
N HIS A 35 -8.95 2.90 0.95
CA HIS A 35 -10.03 2.36 0.13
C HIS A 35 -10.63 3.45 -0.74
N LEU A 36 -10.72 3.16 -2.04
CA LEU A 36 -11.35 4.01 -3.03
C LEU A 36 -12.46 3.23 -3.74
N ARG A 37 -13.58 3.89 -3.99
CA ARG A 37 -14.69 3.36 -4.76
C ARG A 37 -14.38 3.48 -6.25
N ILE A 38 -14.58 2.37 -6.97
CA ILE A 38 -14.49 2.28 -8.42
C ILE A 38 -15.87 2.60 -9.02
N PRO A 39 -15.97 3.51 -10.02
CA PRO A 39 -17.22 3.74 -10.75
C PRO A 39 -17.73 2.49 -11.47
N ALA A 40 -19.05 2.36 -11.60
CA ALA A 40 -19.69 1.24 -12.28
C ALA A 40 -19.24 1.10 -13.75
N GLU A 41 -19.07 2.23 -14.44
CA GLU A 41 -18.43 2.32 -15.74
C GLU A 41 -16.98 2.78 -15.54
N SER A 42 -16.11 1.84 -15.19
CA SER A 42 -14.68 2.09 -15.07
C SER A 42 -13.93 1.44 -16.21
N GLY A 43 -12.84 2.10 -16.61
CA GLY A 43 -11.88 1.60 -17.56
C GLY A 43 -11.21 0.29 -17.19
N ASP A 44 -10.25 -0.11 -18.01
CA ASP A 44 -9.38 -1.24 -17.70
C ASP A 44 -8.53 -0.98 -16.44
N ALA A 45 -7.74 -1.97 -16.03
CA ALA A 45 -6.91 -1.85 -14.83
C ALA A 45 -5.83 -0.76 -14.95
N GLN A 46 -5.34 -0.47 -16.16
CA GLN A 46 -4.31 0.53 -16.40
C GLN A 46 -4.87 1.95 -16.22
N GLU A 47 -6.09 2.18 -16.70
CA GLU A 47 -6.82 3.43 -16.49
C GLU A 47 -7.15 3.64 -15.01
N LEU A 48 -7.47 2.58 -14.28
CA LEU A 48 -7.67 2.64 -12.83
C LEU A 48 -6.37 2.99 -12.09
N LEU A 49 -5.24 2.39 -12.45
CA LEU A 49 -3.93 2.73 -11.86
C LEU A 49 -3.57 4.20 -12.13
N ALA A 50 -3.75 4.67 -13.38
CA ALA A 50 -3.51 6.06 -13.71
C ALA A 50 -4.42 7.01 -12.92
N ALA A 51 -5.70 6.63 -12.73
CA ALA A 51 -6.62 7.37 -11.88
C ALA A 51 -6.15 7.40 -10.42
N LEU A 52 -5.70 6.27 -9.85
CA LEU A 52 -5.18 6.25 -8.48
C LEU A 52 -3.95 7.14 -8.33
N ILE A 53 -2.97 7.04 -9.24
CA ILE A 53 -1.75 7.85 -9.23
C ILE A 53 -2.08 9.35 -9.31
N GLY A 54 -3.12 9.72 -10.07
CA GLY A 54 -3.61 11.10 -10.14
C GLY A 54 -4.43 11.56 -8.93
N HIS A 55 -4.79 10.67 -8.01
CA HIS A 55 -5.65 10.97 -6.85
C HIS A 55 -4.83 11.60 -5.71
N GLU A 56 -5.40 12.56 -4.98
CA GLU A 56 -4.70 13.22 -3.87
C GLU A 56 -4.21 12.23 -2.80
N GLN A 57 -5.00 11.18 -2.52
CA GLN A 57 -4.65 10.13 -1.56
C GLN A 57 -3.38 9.34 -1.94
N PHE A 58 -2.91 9.44 -3.18
CA PHE A 58 -1.63 8.87 -3.62
C PHE A 58 -0.45 9.83 -3.40
N ARG A 59 -0.67 10.99 -2.77
CA ARG A 59 0.37 12.01 -2.51
C ARG A 59 0.80 11.96 -1.04
N ASP A 60 0.91 10.75 -0.51
CA ASP A 60 1.42 10.47 0.83
C ASP A 60 2.89 10.05 0.69
N ASP A 61 3.82 10.82 1.24
CA ASP A 61 5.24 10.47 1.21
C ASP A 61 5.64 9.49 2.31
N TYR A 62 4.69 9.15 3.19
CA TYR A 62 4.87 8.24 4.32
C TYR A 62 5.99 8.64 5.29
N ALA A 63 6.50 9.87 5.20
CA ALA A 63 7.51 10.42 6.12
C ALA A 63 6.88 11.13 7.34
N GLY A 64 5.64 10.75 7.70
CA GLY A 64 4.91 11.24 8.89
C GLY A 64 3.99 12.45 8.67
N GLY A 65 3.97 13.04 7.46
CA GLY A 65 3.11 14.18 7.13
C GLY A 65 1.68 13.80 6.68
N GLY A 66 1.49 12.55 6.24
CA GLY A 66 0.26 12.09 5.60
C GLY A 66 0.05 12.71 4.21
N VAL A 67 -1.19 12.62 3.72
CA VAL A 67 -1.56 13.11 2.38
C VAL A 67 -1.40 14.62 2.26
N VAL A 68 -0.60 15.05 1.29
CA VAL A 68 -0.47 16.45 0.89
C VAL A 68 -1.15 16.64 -0.47
N PRO A 69 -2.30 17.35 -0.56
CA PRO A 69 -3.07 17.44 -1.80
C PRO A 69 -2.28 17.96 -3.00
N GLU A 70 -1.32 18.86 -2.81
CA GLU A 70 -0.41 19.37 -3.87
C GLU A 70 1.00 18.76 -3.80
N GLY A 71 1.11 17.61 -3.12
CA GLY A 71 2.36 16.88 -2.95
C GLY A 71 2.94 16.38 -4.27
N LEU A 72 4.27 16.32 -4.33
CA LEU A 72 5.03 15.87 -5.50
C LEU A 72 5.69 14.50 -5.26
N ARG A 73 5.27 13.79 -4.22
CA ARG A 73 5.91 12.57 -3.69
C ARG A 73 4.86 11.52 -3.39
N HIS A 74 5.27 10.26 -3.49
CA HIS A 74 4.51 9.09 -3.07
C HIS A 74 5.48 8.03 -2.55
N GLY A 75 5.30 7.63 -1.28
CA GLY A 75 6.28 6.78 -0.61
C GLY A 75 7.68 7.32 -0.80
N PRO A 76 8.67 6.49 -1.20
CA PRO A 76 10.03 6.96 -1.38
C PRO A 76 10.28 7.70 -2.70
N TYR A 77 9.29 7.80 -3.60
CA TYR A 77 9.51 8.23 -4.98
C TYR A 77 9.01 9.64 -5.29
N TRP A 78 9.68 10.32 -6.21
CA TRP A 78 9.10 11.48 -6.88
C TRP A 78 7.86 11.06 -7.69
N LEU A 79 6.70 11.62 -7.40
CA LEU A 79 5.41 11.24 -7.99
C LEU A 79 5.44 11.28 -9.53
N ARG A 80 6.16 12.25 -10.13
CA ARG A 80 6.29 12.38 -11.60
C ARG A 80 6.94 11.17 -12.29
N LEU A 81 7.60 10.29 -11.53
CA LEU A 81 8.25 9.07 -12.02
C LEU A 81 7.44 7.81 -11.70
N VAL A 82 6.36 7.93 -10.93
CA VAL A 82 5.43 6.84 -10.65
C VAL A 82 4.33 6.88 -11.71
N THR A 83 4.42 5.97 -12.67
CA THR A 83 3.46 5.81 -13.76
C THR A 83 2.73 4.47 -13.64
N SER A 84 1.65 4.27 -14.38
CA SER A 84 0.91 3.00 -14.29
C SER A 84 1.70 1.81 -14.85
N ASP A 85 2.68 2.03 -15.73
CA ASP A 85 3.50 0.98 -16.36
C ASP A 85 4.63 0.42 -15.48
N VAL A 86 4.99 1.13 -14.40
CA VAL A 86 5.99 0.63 -13.43
C VAL A 86 5.40 -0.32 -12.40
N TYR A 87 4.08 -0.53 -12.43
CA TYR A 87 3.39 -1.51 -11.61
C TYR A 87 3.39 -2.90 -12.29
N GLU A 88 3.96 -3.89 -11.61
CA GLU A 88 3.95 -5.29 -12.05
C GLU A 88 2.66 -5.98 -11.58
N ALA A 89 1.95 -6.65 -12.49
CA ALA A 89 0.87 -7.54 -12.12
C ALA A 89 1.44 -8.81 -11.46
N ILE A 90 1.01 -9.12 -10.24
CA ILE A 90 1.48 -10.28 -9.48
C ILE A 90 0.33 -11.17 -9.02
N SER A 91 0.64 -12.44 -8.74
CA SER A 91 -0.37 -13.39 -8.23
C SER A 91 -0.71 -13.13 -6.76
N ARG A 92 -1.88 -13.65 -6.32
CA ARG A 92 -2.32 -13.62 -4.92
C ARG A 92 -1.33 -14.35 -4.00
N GLU A 93 -0.73 -15.42 -4.49
CA GLU A 93 0.26 -16.20 -3.75
C GLU A 93 1.56 -15.41 -3.57
N LYS A 94 2.07 -14.77 -4.65
CA LYS A 94 3.28 -13.95 -4.61
C LYS A 94 3.09 -12.74 -3.67
N SER A 95 1.96 -12.04 -3.76
CA SER A 95 1.67 -10.89 -2.88
C SER A 95 1.57 -11.31 -1.41
N ALA A 96 0.84 -12.39 -1.12
CA ALA A 96 0.75 -12.92 0.24
C ALA A 96 2.11 -13.40 0.77
N GLN A 97 2.98 -13.95 -0.08
CA GLN A 97 4.33 -14.35 0.30
C GLN A 97 5.20 -13.14 0.67
N ILE A 98 5.17 -12.07 -0.13
CA ILE A 98 5.91 -10.83 0.16
C ILE A 98 5.49 -10.27 1.52
N VAL A 99 4.18 -10.06 1.72
CA VAL A 99 3.66 -9.51 2.98
C VAL A 99 3.98 -10.44 4.15
N ARG A 100 3.85 -11.76 4.02
CA ARG A 100 4.22 -12.70 5.10
C ARG A 100 5.70 -12.67 5.43
N GLY A 101 6.57 -12.55 4.43
CA GLY A 101 8.01 -12.42 4.62
C GLY A 101 8.33 -11.21 5.48
N TRP A 102 7.81 -10.05 5.10
CA TRP A 102 7.94 -8.80 5.85
C TRP A 102 7.33 -8.88 7.26
N VAL A 103 6.11 -9.41 7.41
CA VAL A 103 5.43 -9.60 8.72
C VAL A 103 6.25 -10.49 9.66
N LYS A 104 7.01 -11.47 9.14
CA LYS A 104 7.77 -12.42 9.96
C LYS A 104 9.26 -12.12 10.05
N GLN A 105 9.74 -10.99 9.52
CA GLN A 105 11.16 -10.67 9.46
C GLN A 105 11.84 -10.61 10.84
N PHE A 106 11.09 -10.25 11.88
CA PHE A 106 11.56 -10.19 13.27
C PHE A 106 10.96 -11.30 14.17
N GLY A 107 10.54 -12.41 13.57
CA GLY A 107 9.91 -13.54 14.27
C GLY A 107 8.39 -13.51 14.25
N ASP A 108 7.78 -14.33 15.11
CA ASP A 108 6.32 -14.45 15.17
C ASP A 108 5.65 -13.18 15.70
N VAL A 109 4.47 -12.90 15.16
CA VAL A 109 3.63 -11.76 15.57
C VAL A 109 2.58 -12.18 16.60
N PRO A 110 2.12 -11.29 17.49
CA PRO A 110 1.07 -11.61 18.45
C PRO A 110 -0.23 -12.04 17.75
N CYS A 111 -0.94 -13.02 18.31
CA CYS A 111 -2.20 -13.53 17.73
C CYS A 111 -3.23 -12.42 17.42
N ARG A 112 -3.32 -11.38 18.26
CA ARG A 112 -4.21 -10.23 17.98
C ARG A 112 -3.79 -9.46 16.72
N LEU A 113 -2.50 -9.31 16.48
CA LEU A 113 -1.97 -8.70 15.27
C LEU A 113 -2.21 -9.60 14.07
N GLU A 114 -2.03 -10.93 14.20
CA GLU A 114 -2.36 -11.88 13.13
C GLU A 114 -3.82 -11.77 12.69
N VAL A 115 -4.77 -11.67 13.63
CA VAL A 115 -6.19 -11.49 13.30
C VAL A 115 -6.43 -10.17 12.58
N SER A 116 -5.78 -9.07 13.01
CA SER A 116 -5.87 -7.78 12.31
C SER A 116 -5.30 -7.86 10.89
N LEU A 117 -4.11 -8.45 10.72
CA LEU A 117 -3.47 -8.63 9.41
C LEU A 117 -4.27 -9.56 8.50
N GLN A 118 -4.86 -10.62 9.05
CA GLN A 118 -5.72 -11.52 8.28
C GLN A 118 -6.90 -10.76 7.70
N ARG A 119 -7.65 -10.05 8.56
CA ARG A 119 -8.83 -9.30 8.16
C ARG A 119 -8.49 -8.15 7.23
N GLU A 120 -7.50 -7.34 7.59
CA GLU A 120 -7.22 -6.07 6.90
C GLU A 120 -6.36 -6.25 5.64
N VAL A 121 -5.51 -7.27 5.59
CA VAL A 121 -4.54 -7.45 4.50
C VAL A 121 -4.82 -8.74 3.72
N PHE A 122 -4.71 -9.90 4.36
CA PHE A 122 -4.71 -11.17 3.63
C PHE A 122 -6.07 -11.52 3.00
N ASP A 123 -7.18 -11.21 3.66
CA ASP A 123 -8.53 -11.42 3.09
C ASP A 123 -8.72 -10.54 1.83
N ARG A 124 -8.13 -9.34 1.79
CA ARG A 124 -8.21 -8.44 0.63
C ARG A 124 -7.33 -8.89 -0.53
N LEU A 125 -6.12 -9.35 -0.23
CA LEU A 125 -5.26 -10.00 -1.23
C LEU A 125 -5.96 -11.22 -1.84
N ALA A 126 -6.69 -11.99 -1.04
CA ALA A 126 -7.44 -13.15 -1.52
C ALA A 126 -8.65 -12.77 -2.39
N ALA A 127 -9.33 -11.66 -2.07
CA ALA A 127 -10.52 -11.21 -2.79
C ALA A 127 -10.21 -10.49 -4.12
N ALA A 128 -9.07 -9.80 -4.22
CA ALA A 128 -8.74 -8.96 -5.37
C ALA A 128 -8.70 -9.73 -6.70
N ASP A 129 -9.34 -9.19 -7.75
CA ASP A 129 -9.31 -9.69 -9.12
C ASP A 129 -7.92 -9.48 -9.74
N HIS A 130 -7.34 -8.31 -9.48
CA HIS A 130 -6.00 -7.94 -9.93
C HIS A 130 -5.18 -7.35 -8.78
N ILE A 131 -3.91 -7.73 -8.73
CA ILE A 131 -2.94 -7.21 -7.76
C ILE A 131 -1.76 -6.67 -8.53
N TYR A 132 -1.46 -5.41 -8.28
CA TYR A 132 -0.31 -4.73 -8.82
C TYR A 132 0.66 -4.41 -7.70
N TYR A 133 1.95 -4.47 -7.99
CA TYR A 133 3.02 -4.20 -7.05
C TYR A 133 3.99 -3.21 -7.68
N LEU A 134 4.33 -2.15 -6.94
CA LEU A 134 5.34 -1.20 -7.37
C LEU A 134 6.72 -1.82 -7.12
N SER A 135 7.26 -2.47 -8.15
CA SER A 135 8.65 -2.92 -8.12
C SER A 135 9.56 -1.69 -8.09
N GLY A 136 10.60 -1.68 -7.24
CA GLY A 136 11.37 -0.47 -6.98
C GLY A 136 11.90 0.23 -8.24
N LEU A 137 11.83 1.57 -8.25
CA LEU A 137 12.07 2.40 -9.46
C LEU A 137 13.54 2.80 -9.68
N GLY A 138 14.45 2.28 -8.85
CA GLY A 138 15.86 2.63 -8.84
C GLY A 138 16.16 3.95 -8.11
N ASP A 139 17.45 4.19 -7.85
CA ASP A 139 17.90 5.26 -6.97
C ASP A 139 17.55 6.68 -7.47
N GLU A 140 17.52 6.89 -8.79
CA GLU A 140 17.21 8.20 -9.40
C GLU A 140 15.74 8.62 -9.18
N ALA A 141 14.87 7.67 -8.85
CA ALA A 141 13.47 7.95 -8.55
C ALA A 141 13.24 8.39 -7.10
N ILE A 142 14.22 8.17 -6.21
CA ILE A 142 14.10 8.41 -4.78
C ILE A 142 14.18 9.92 -4.50
N HIS A 143 13.25 10.44 -3.71
CA HIS A 143 13.29 11.85 -3.30
C HIS A 143 14.13 12.06 -2.03
N ASP A 144 14.22 13.30 -1.58
CA ASP A 144 15.02 13.76 -0.44
C ASP A 144 14.70 13.08 0.91
N TRP A 145 13.51 12.50 1.07
CA TRP A 145 13.11 11.71 2.25
C TRP A 145 12.86 10.24 1.93
N GLY A 146 13.13 9.78 0.71
CA GLY A 146 12.75 8.45 0.26
C GLY A 146 13.60 7.29 0.79
N ARG A 147 14.44 7.55 1.81
CA ARG A 147 15.24 6.54 2.52
C ARG A 147 14.93 6.52 4.03
N VAL A 148 13.77 7.02 4.42
CA VAL A 148 13.31 6.96 5.83
C VAL A 148 12.94 5.53 6.23
N HIS A 149 12.39 4.75 5.30
CA HIS A 149 12.00 3.35 5.54
C HIS A 149 13.12 2.39 5.09
N GLU A 150 13.34 1.29 5.82
CA GLU A 150 14.25 0.21 5.38
C GLU A 150 13.54 -0.66 4.32
N ASP A 151 12.32 -1.09 4.62
CA ASP A 151 11.43 -1.80 3.69
C ASP A 151 10.22 -0.93 3.33
N PHE A 152 9.87 -0.90 2.04
CA PHE A 152 8.66 -0.24 1.54
C PHE A 152 8.03 -1.06 0.42
N HIS A 153 6.81 -1.53 0.66
CA HIS A 153 6.05 -2.33 -0.30
C HIS A 153 4.70 -1.68 -0.58
N ASP A 154 4.47 -1.36 -1.86
CA ASP A 154 3.24 -0.72 -2.33
C ASP A 154 2.48 -1.67 -3.25
N PHE A 155 1.24 -1.95 -2.86
CA PHE A 155 0.32 -2.78 -3.61
C PHE A 155 -0.93 -1.99 -3.98
N VAL A 156 -1.43 -2.26 -5.17
CA VAL A 156 -2.74 -1.81 -5.61
C VAL A 156 -3.62 -3.02 -5.90
N LEU A 157 -4.71 -3.13 -5.15
CA LEU A 157 -5.66 -4.22 -5.24
C LEU A 157 -6.94 -3.72 -5.92
N ILE A 158 -7.38 -4.43 -6.95
CA ILE A 158 -8.63 -4.13 -7.66
C ILE A 158 -9.60 -5.27 -7.41
N ASP A 159 -10.72 -5.00 -6.75
CA ASP A 159 -11.85 -5.90 -6.56
C ASP A 159 -13.08 -5.26 -7.22
N ARG A 160 -13.34 -5.64 -8.47
CA ARG A 160 -14.45 -5.11 -9.25
C ARG A 160 -15.79 -5.62 -8.75
N SER A 161 -15.82 -6.82 -8.16
CA SER A 161 -17.04 -7.40 -7.58
C SER A 161 -17.57 -6.56 -6.41
N ALA A 162 -16.66 -6.00 -5.60
CA ALA A 162 -16.97 -5.08 -4.52
C ALA A 162 -16.95 -3.61 -4.95
N GLY A 163 -16.64 -3.29 -6.21
CA GLY A 163 -16.48 -1.93 -6.71
C GLY A 163 -15.39 -1.15 -5.96
N ARG A 164 -14.30 -1.82 -5.56
CA ARG A 164 -13.29 -1.27 -4.66
C ARG A 164 -11.87 -1.39 -5.21
N MET A 165 -11.13 -0.30 -5.07
CA MET A 165 -9.69 -0.22 -5.24
C MET A 165 -9.05 0.01 -3.87
N THR A 166 -7.98 -0.71 -3.57
CA THR A 166 -7.23 -0.55 -2.32
C THR A 166 -5.78 -0.23 -2.62
N LEU A 167 -5.30 0.91 -2.14
CA LEU A 167 -3.88 1.17 -1.98
C LEU A 167 -3.46 0.58 -0.63
N LEU A 168 -2.55 -0.38 -0.67
CA LEU A 168 -2.02 -1.09 0.50
C LEU A 168 -0.50 -0.85 0.54
N VAL A 169 -0.05 -0.16 1.57
CA VAL A 169 1.37 0.06 1.83
C VAL A 169 1.76 -0.67 3.11
N VAL A 170 2.85 -1.43 3.06
CA VAL A 170 3.50 -2.01 4.24
C VAL A 170 4.96 -1.57 4.28
N ALA A 171 5.41 -1.07 5.43
CA ALA A 171 6.74 -0.48 5.59
C ALA A 171 7.17 -0.42 7.06
N ASP A 172 8.40 0.02 7.33
CA ASP A 172 8.96 0.23 8.67
C ASP A 172 9.63 1.61 8.81
N ASP A 173 9.89 2.04 10.06
CA ASP A 173 10.56 3.31 10.40
C ASP A 173 11.87 3.10 11.18
#